data_AF-A0A357N8P8-F1
#
_entry.id   AF-A0A357N8P8-F1
#
_cell.length_a   1.000
_cell.length_b   1.000
_cell.length_c   1.000
_cell.angle_alpha   90.00
_cell.angle_beta   90.00
_cell.angle_gamma   90.00
#
_symmetry.space_group_name_H-M   'P 1'
#
loop_
_entity.id
_entity.type
_entity.pdbx_description
1 polymer ?
#
loop_
_entity_poly.entity_id
_entity_poly.type
_entity_poly.pdbx_seq_one_letter_code
_entity_poly.pdbx_strand_id
1 'polypeptide(L)'
;ALVYGFVHYDQAVHIAGVILNHAGSERHYRMVKDTIESKVGIPVIGCLSNQETLALPERHLGLVPVEENGDRHWQEVLAEGMERSVDLTRVRRIAEKAAPLQAGPLRSEKQAYCVKIGIARDEAFSFYYQDSLDTLAAQGAEPVYFSPLRQTAIPDVDGLIFGGGFPEMFLAELSANEPMQDSIRRAHRSGMPIYAECGGLMYLCREVADFAGRKHALTGLVPAVCQMQKKRVMVGYVEAEALQDNVLCARGG
;
A
#
# COMPACT_ATOMS: atom_id res chain seq x y z
N ALA A 1 10.72 16.22 22.57
CA ALA A 1 10.35 14.87 23.02
C ALA A 1 10.42 13.86 21.87
N LEU A 2 9.64 14.02 20.79
CA LEU A 2 9.62 13.06 19.67
C LEU A 2 10.99 12.81 19.03
N VAL A 3 11.71 13.86 18.60
CA VAL A 3 13.03 13.71 17.97
C VAL A 3 14.02 13.01 18.90
N TYR A 4 14.07 13.41 20.18
CA TYR A 4 14.88 12.76 21.20
C TYR A 4 14.50 11.28 21.35
N GLY A 5 13.20 10.97 21.36
CA GLY A 5 12.69 9.59 21.38
C GLY A 5 13.20 8.78 20.20
N PHE A 6 13.03 9.25 18.96
CA PHE A 6 13.51 8.53 17.77
C PHE A 6 15.02 8.31 17.76
N VAL A 7 15.81 9.30 18.21
CA VAL A 7 17.27 9.21 18.28
C VAL A 7 17.74 8.16 19.30
N HIS A 8 16.98 7.95 20.38
CA HIS A 8 17.39 7.07 21.49
C HIS A 8 16.62 5.76 21.58
N TYR A 9 15.54 5.58 20.81
CA TYR A 9 14.70 4.39 20.86
C TYR A 9 15.38 3.17 20.25
N ASP A 10 15.86 3.27 19.02
CA ASP A 10 16.59 2.22 18.33
C ASP A 10 18.00 2.72 17.96
N GLN A 11 19.00 2.21 18.66
CA GLN A 11 20.40 2.62 18.47
C GLN A 11 20.99 2.14 17.14
N ALA A 12 20.34 1.21 16.43
CA ALA A 12 20.76 0.81 15.10
C ALA A 12 20.39 1.86 14.03
N VAL A 13 19.40 2.72 14.31
CA VAL A 13 18.93 3.75 13.38
C VAL A 13 19.67 5.06 13.62
N HIS A 14 20.52 5.46 12.66
CA HIS A 14 21.25 6.72 12.73
C HIS A 14 20.44 7.89 12.13
N ILE A 15 19.78 8.68 12.98
CA ILE A 15 19.07 9.90 12.55
C ILE A 15 20.09 11.02 12.29
N ALA A 16 20.39 11.27 11.01
CA ALA A 16 21.41 12.24 10.58
C ALA A 16 20.90 13.69 10.42
N GLY A 17 19.59 13.90 10.45
CA GLY A 17 18.95 15.20 10.33
C GLY A 17 17.43 15.09 10.37
N VAL A 18 16.76 16.22 10.61
CA VAL A 18 15.29 16.30 10.65
C VAL A 18 14.78 17.39 9.71
N ILE A 19 13.70 17.09 9.00
CA ILE A 19 12.88 18.05 8.27
C ILE A 19 11.60 18.23 9.08
N LEU A 20 11.28 19.47 9.44
CA LEU A 20 10.05 19.78 10.15
C LEU A 20 8.91 19.96 9.13
N ASN A 21 7.70 19.59 9.53
CA ASN A 21 6.48 19.92 8.80
C ASN A 21 5.57 20.78 9.69
N HIS A 22 4.66 21.51 9.05
CA HIS A 22 3.62 22.29 9.72
C HIS A 22 4.11 23.38 10.69
N ALA A 23 5.26 24.01 10.42
CA ALA A 23 5.66 25.16 11.23
C ALA A 23 4.77 26.38 10.91
N GLY A 24 3.98 26.80 11.90
CA GLY A 24 3.03 27.91 11.72
C GLY A 24 3.66 29.30 11.51
N SER A 25 4.93 29.52 11.88
CA SER A 25 5.65 30.78 11.61
C SER A 25 7.17 30.59 11.65
N GLU A 26 7.91 31.53 11.05
CA GLU A 26 9.37 31.56 11.08
C GLU A 26 9.94 31.59 12.52
N ARG A 27 9.26 32.30 13.43
CA ARG A 27 9.63 32.33 14.85
C ARG A 27 9.47 30.96 15.50
N HIS A 28 8.38 30.26 15.19
CA HIS A 28 8.14 28.92 15.70
C HIS A 28 9.18 27.93 15.17
N TYR A 29 9.48 28.00 13.87
CA TYR A 29 10.54 27.20 13.25
C TYR A 29 11.88 27.38 13.98
N ARG A 30 12.35 28.61 14.17
CA ARG A 30 13.62 28.89 14.85
C ARG A 30 13.66 28.34 16.27
N MET A 31 12.59 28.55 17.04
CA MET A 31 12.50 28.04 18.40
C MET A 31 12.62 26.51 18.47
N VAL A 32 11.91 25.80 17.58
CA VAL A 32 11.97 24.33 17.50
C VAL A 32 13.34 23.87 17.02
N LYS A 33 13.89 24.52 16.00
CA LYS A 33 15.24 24.25 15.48
C LYS A 33 16.30 24.39 16.57
N ASP A 34 16.37 25.54 17.22
CA ASP A 34 17.38 25.82 18.24
C ASP A 34 17.28 24.80 19.40
N THR A 35 16.05 24.41 19.76
CA THR A 35 15.82 23.40 20.79
C THR A 35 16.33 22.02 20.37
N ILE A 36 16.02 21.58 19.14
CA ILE A 36 16.47 20.27 18.64
C ILE A 36 17.99 20.24 18.52
N GLU A 37 18.59 21.27 17.91
CA GLU A 37 20.03 21.32 17.69
C GLU A 37 20.80 21.42 19.00
N SER A 38 20.33 22.21 19.98
CA SER A 38 21.04 22.36 21.26
C SER A 38 20.81 21.22 22.26
N LYS A 39 19.61 20.63 22.29
CA LYS A 39 19.25 19.62 23.31
C LYS A 39 19.43 18.19 22.81
N VAL A 40 19.23 17.94 21.52
CA VAL A 40 19.31 16.59 20.93
C VAL A 40 20.57 16.44 20.09
N GLY A 41 21.16 17.53 19.58
CA GLY A 41 22.38 17.49 18.78
C GLY A 41 22.16 17.06 17.33
N ILE A 42 20.90 16.99 16.87
CA ILE A 42 20.55 16.62 15.51
C ILE A 42 20.27 17.88 14.69
N PRO A 43 20.84 18.02 13.48
CA PRO A 43 20.61 19.21 12.68
C PRO A 43 19.20 19.26 12.10
N VAL A 44 18.60 20.45 12.12
CA VAL A 44 17.37 20.70 11.37
C VAL A 44 17.76 21.18 9.97
N ILE A 45 17.43 20.35 8.97
CA ILE A 45 17.87 20.55 7.58
C ILE A 45 16.77 21.13 6.68
N GLY A 46 15.59 21.38 7.23
CA GLY A 46 14.52 22.06 6.50
C GLY A 46 13.22 22.16 7.29
N CYS A 47 12.27 22.92 6.77
CA CYS A 47 10.96 23.07 7.39
C CYS A 47 9.87 23.46 6.40
N LEU A 48 8.94 22.55 6.12
CA LEU A 48 7.75 22.86 5.31
C LEU A 48 6.71 23.62 6.13
N SER A 49 6.27 24.78 5.61
CA SER A 49 5.21 25.58 6.22
C SER A 49 3.82 25.00 5.94
N ASN A 50 2.82 25.43 6.73
CA ASN A 50 1.42 25.05 6.50
C ASN A 50 0.88 25.51 5.13
N GLN A 51 1.47 26.54 4.53
CA GLN A 51 1.06 27.04 3.21
C GLN A 51 1.63 26.21 2.06
N GLU A 52 2.72 25.48 2.32
CA GLU A 52 3.41 24.62 1.35
C GLU A 52 2.96 23.15 1.47
N THR A 53 2.33 22.79 2.59
CA THR A 53 1.58 21.54 2.71
C THR A 53 0.20 21.73 2.10
N LEU A 54 0.02 21.30 0.85
CA LEU A 54 -1.33 21.12 0.30
C LEU A 54 -2.09 20.14 1.18
N ALA A 55 -3.35 20.47 1.50
CA ALA A 55 -4.30 19.51 2.02
C ALA A 55 -4.56 18.48 0.92
N LEU A 56 -3.74 17.43 0.87
CA LEU A 56 -4.04 16.27 0.04
C LEU A 56 -5.39 15.74 0.50
N PRO A 57 -6.36 15.52 -0.41
CA PRO A 57 -7.62 14.93 -0.03
C PRO A 57 -7.34 13.58 0.62
N GLU A 58 -7.68 13.47 1.90
CA GLU A 58 -7.58 12.22 2.66
C GLU A 58 -8.84 11.40 2.39
N ARG A 59 -8.67 10.12 2.10
CA ARG A 59 -9.72 9.11 2.23
C ARG A 59 -9.67 8.51 3.63
N HIS A 60 -10.78 7.91 4.04
CA HIS A 60 -11.02 7.41 5.39
C HIS A 60 -9.93 6.44 5.93
N LEU A 61 -9.13 5.82 5.05
CA LEU A 61 -8.03 4.92 5.39
C LEU A 61 -6.65 5.32 4.81
N GLY A 62 -6.52 6.43 4.08
CA GLY A 62 -5.24 6.81 3.46
C GLY A 62 -5.35 7.94 2.43
N LEU A 63 -4.27 8.18 1.68
CA LEU A 63 -4.27 9.16 0.57
C LEU A 63 -5.18 8.68 -0.57
N VAL A 64 -5.79 9.62 -1.30
CA VAL A 64 -6.49 9.28 -2.57
C VAL A 64 -5.49 8.67 -3.55
N PRO A 65 -5.77 7.50 -4.16
CA PRO A 65 -4.90 6.85 -5.15
C PRO A 65 -4.51 7.79 -6.29
N VAL A 66 -3.32 7.56 -6.85
CA VAL A 66 -2.80 8.35 -7.98
C VAL A 66 -3.71 8.26 -9.21
N GLU A 67 -4.37 7.11 -9.37
CA GLU A 67 -5.31 6.82 -10.45
C GLU A 67 -6.56 7.72 -10.42
N GLU A 68 -6.88 8.28 -9.26
CA GLU A 68 -8.05 9.14 -9.05
C GLU A 68 -7.69 10.63 -8.89
N ASN A 69 -6.43 10.94 -8.56
CA ASN A 69 -5.93 12.31 -8.48
C ASN A 69 -5.45 12.79 -9.86
N GLY A 70 -6.41 13.30 -10.66
CA GLY A 70 -6.12 13.92 -11.96
C GLY A 70 -5.38 15.26 -11.86
N ASP A 71 -5.43 15.93 -10.71
CA ASP A 71 -4.73 17.20 -10.49
C ASP A 71 -3.33 16.93 -9.94
N ARG A 72 -2.31 17.12 -10.78
CA ARG A 72 -0.90 16.98 -10.42
C ARG A 72 -0.27 18.28 -9.95
N HIS A 73 -1.01 19.40 -9.93
CA HIS A 73 -0.47 20.71 -9.59
C HIS A 73 0.10 20.76 -8.16
N TRP A 74 -0.42 19.92 -7.26
CA TRP A 74 0.12 19.78 -5.90
C TRP A 74 1.60 19.33 -5.88
N GLN A 75 2.06 18.56 -6.89
CA GLN A 75 3.43 18.08 -6.98
C GLN A 75 4.40 19.24 -7.20
N GLU A 76 4.03 20.18 -8.07
CA GLU A 76 4.83 21.36 -8.41
C GLU A 76 4.96 22.27 -7.18
N VAL A 77 3.85 22.58 -6.53
CA VAL A 77 3.84 23.41 -5.31
C VAL A 77 4.65 22.76 -4.19
N LEU A 78 4.56 21.44 -4.02
CA LEU A 78 5.35 20.72 -3.01
C LEU A 78 6.85 20.72 -3.38
N ALA A 79 7.19 20.51 -4.65
CA ALA A 79 8.56 20.55 -5.13
C ALA A 79 9.19 21.93 -4.89
N GLU A 80 8.49 23.00 -5.28
CA GLU A 80 8.92 24.37 -5.01
C GLU A 80 9.05 24.66 -3.50
N GLY A 81 8.09 24.18 -2.70
CA GLY A 81 8.13 24.31 -1.25
C GLY A 81 9.36 23.62 -0.65
N MET A 82 9.66 22.40 -1.09
CA MET A 82 10.85 21.66 -0.68
C MET A 82 12.14 22.37 -1.10
N GLU A 83 12.24 22.83 -2.34
CA GLU A 83 13.43 23.53 -2.84
C GLU A 83 13.74 24.81 -2.07
N ARG A 84 12.70 25.56 -1.66
CA ARG A 84 12.87 26.78 -0.87
C ARG A 84 13.19 26.51 0.59
N SER A 85 12.60 25.45 1.17
CA SER A 85 12.55 25.27 2.62
C SER A 85 13.46 24.17 3.17
N VAL A 86 14.06 23.35 2.31
CA VAL A 86 14.96 22.25 2.67
C VAL A 86 16.35 22.48 2.08
N ASP A 87 17.40 22.31 2.90
CA ASP A 87 18.79 22.31 2.46
C ASP A 87 19.09 20.99 1.71
N LEU A 88 18.71 20.95 0.44
CA LEU A 88 18.92 19.79 -0.45
C LEU A 88 20.40 19.42 -0.60
N THR A 89 21.29 20.41 -0.47
CA THR A 89 22.74 20.16 -0.50
C THR A 89 23.19 19.36 0.73
N ARG A 90 22.61 19.67 1.90
CA ARG A 90 22.87 18.93 3.14
C ARG A 90 22.20 17.56 3.14
N VAL A 91 20.98 17.44 2.60
CA VAL A 91 20.33 16.13 2.36
C VAL A 91 21.25 15.23 1.53
N ARG A 92 21.78 15.74 0.40
CA ARG A 92 22.69 14.97 -0.45
C ARG A 92 23.96 14.56 0.28
N ARG A 93 24.60 15.49 1.01
CA ARG A 93 25.80 15.19 1.82
C ARG A 93 25.57 14.17 2.92
N ILE A 94 24.35 14.10 3.47
CA ILE A 94 23.96 13.06 4.42
C ILE A 94 23.84 11.72 3.70
N ALA A 95 23.13 11.69 2.56
CA ALA A 95 22.93 10.47 1.77
C ALA A 95 24.26 9.87 1.26
N GLU A 96 25.23 10.71 0.88
CA GLU A 96 26.56 10.29 0.44
C GLU A 96 27.38 9.55 1.53
N LYS A 97 27.01 9.65 2.81
CA LYS A 97 27.65 8.91 3.90
C LYS A 97 27.10 7.51 4.07
N ALA A 98 26.01 7.16 3.40
CA ALA A 98 25.45 5.82 3.46
C ALA A 98 26.45 4.81 2.85
N ALA A 99 26.51 3.62 3.43
CA ALA A 99 27.28 2.54 2.83
C ALA A 99 26.70 2.21 1.44
N PRO A 100 27.54 1.78 0.48
CA PRO A 100 27.05 1.31 -0.81
C PRO A 100 25.98 0.23 -0.60
N LEU A 101 24.84 0.37 -1.28
CA LEU A 101 23.81 -0.65 -1.29
C LEU A 101 24.38 -1.88 -2.01
N GLN A 102 24.43 -3.02 -1.32
CA GLN A 102 24.69 -4.29 -1.96
C GLN A 102 23.39 -4.76 -2.63
N ALA A 103 23.18 -4.33 -3.88
CA ALA A 103 22.14 -4.92 -4.70
C ALA A 103 22.60 -6.30 -5.16
N GLY A 104 21.94 -7.35 -4.67
CA GLY A 104 22.04 -8.67 -5.29
C GLY A 104 21.55 -8.61 -6.75
N PRO A 105 21.90 -9.58 -7.61
CA PRO A 105 21.31 -9.65 -8.94
C PRO A 105 19.78 -9.69 -8.79
N LEU A 106 19.10 -8.67 -9.33
CA LEU A 106 17.63 -8.55 -9.34
C LEU A 106 16.94 -9.70 -10.10
N ARG A 107 17.72 -10.57 -10.75
CA ARG A 107 17.24 -11.56 -11.70
C ARG A 107 17.85 -12.90 -11.37
N SER A 108 17.02 -13.81 -10.87
CA SER A 108 17.30 -15.24 -11.02
C SER A 108 17.27 -15.58 -12.50
N GLU A 109 17.97 -16.64 -12.91
CA GLU A 109 17.76 -17.23 -14.23
C GLU A 109 16.26 -17.52 -14.41
N LYS A 110 15.68 -17.09 -15.53
CA LYS A 110 14.27 -17.35 -15.82
C LYS A 110 14.04 -18.85 -15.75
N GLN A 111 13.10 -19.27 -14.90
CA GLN A 111 12.75 -20.67 -14.82
C GLN A 111 12.12 -21.14 -16.16
N ALA A 112 12.28 -22.42 -16.47
CA ALA A 112 11.80 -23.01 -17.72
C ALA A 112 10.27 -23.16 -17.79
N TYR A 113 9.56 -22.95 -16.68
CA TYR A 113 8.10 -23.03 -16.62
C TYR A 113 7.49 -21.64 -16.82
N CYS A 114 6.44 -21.59 -17.64
CA CYS A 114 5.60 -20.40 -17.82
C CYS A 114 4.23 -20.67 -17.23
N VAL A 115 3.79 -19.88 -16.25
CA VAL A 115 2.45 -19.94 -15.66
C VAL A 115 1.76 -18.61 -15.82
N LYS A 116 0.51 -18.58 -16.29
CA LYS A 116 -0.26 -17.33 -16.41
C LYS A 116 -0.94 -17.01 -15.09
N ILE A 117 -0.72 -15.81 -14.57
CA ILE A 117 -1.33 -15.37 -13.31
C ILE A 117 -2.26 -14.19 -13.57
N GLY A 118 -3.56 -14.38 -13.33
CA GLY A 118 -4.55 -13.33 -13.43
C GLY A 118 -4.45 -12.36 -12.26
N ILE A 119 -4.14 -11.09 -12.53
CA ILE A 119 -4.04 -10.06 -11.50
C ILE A 119 -5.20 -9.08 -11.64
N ALA A 120 -6.04 -8.98 -10.60
CA ALA A 120 -7.16 -8.05 -10.59
C ALA A 120 -6.65 -6.61 -10.58
N ARG A 121 -6.89 -5.81 -11.62
CA ARG A 121 -6.35 -4.45 -11.72
C ARG A 121 -7.38 -3.48 -12.29
N ASP A 122 -7.92 -2.63 -11.42
CA ASP A 122 -8.89 -1.58 -11.74
C ASP A 122 -9.02 -0.59 -10.56
N GLU A 123 -10.07 0.24 -10.56
CA GLU A 123 -10.31 1.25 -9.53
C GLU A 123 -10.57 0.64 -8.14
N ALA A 124 -11.10 -0.59 -8.06
CA ALA A 124 -11.30 -1.31 -6.80
C ALA A 124 -10.02 -2.05 -6.36
N PHE A 125 -9.17 -2.49 -7.29
CA PHE A 125 -7.96 -3.27 -7.05
C PHE A 125 -6.73 -2.57 -7.64
N SER A 126 -6.19 -1.58 -6.94
CA SER A 126 -5.10 -0.73 -7.43
C SER A 126 -3.81 -0.85 -6.63
N PHE A 127 -3.81 -1.52 -5.47
CA PHE A 127 -2.63 -1.55 -4.59
C PHE A 127 -1.81 -2.81 -4.80
N TYR A 128 -0.66 -2.61 -5.45
CA TYR A 128 0.33 -3.65 -5.73
C TYR A 128 1.74 -3.12 -5.50
N TYR A 129 2.61 -3.96 -4.93
CA TYR A 129 4.05 -3.72 -4.94
C TYR A 129 4.61 -4.15 -6.29
N GLN A 130 5.10 -3.18 -7.08
CA GLN A 130 5.65 -3.48 -8.40
C GLN A 130 6.81 -4.47 -8.32
N ASP A 131 7.67 -4.35 -7.31
CA ASP A 131 8.78 -5.29 -7.06
C ASP A 131 8.29 -6.74 -6.87
N SER A 132 7.14 -6.96 -6.23
CA SER A 132 6.56 -8.30 -6.07
C SER A 132 6.10 -8.87 -7.41
N LEU A 133 5.48 -8.05 -8.26
CA LEU A 133 5.06 -8.46 -9.61
C LEU A 133 6.25 -8.74 -10.51
N ASP A 134 7.29 -7.92 -10.44
CA ASP A 134 8.53 -8.09 -11.18
C ASP A 134 9.27 -9.35 -10.74
N THR A 135 9.28 -9.63 -9.44
CA THR A 135 9.83 -10.87 -8.87
C THR A 135 9.05 -12.08 -9.37
N LEU A 136 7.71 -12.03 -9.35
CA LEU A 136 6.85 -13.11 -9.83
C LEU A 136 7.11 -13.38 -11.33
N ALA A 137 7.22 -12.32 -12.14
CA ALA A 137 7.55 -12.44 -13.56
C ALA A 137 8.96 -12.99 -13.81
N ALA A 138 9.94 -12.58 -13.00
CA ALA A 138 11.30 -13.11 -13.05
C ALA A 138 11.37 -14.62 -12.72
N GLN A 139 10.45 -15.11 -11.87
CA GLN A 139 10.30 -16.53 -11.53
C GLN A 139 9.52 -17.35 -12.58
N GLY A 140 9.12 -16.75 -13.71
CA GLY A 140 8.46 -17.46 -14.81
C GLY A 140 6.95 -17.26 -14.89
N ALA A 141 6.37 -16.38 -14.09
CA ALA A 141 4.95 -16.03 -14.26
C ALA A 141 4.74 -15.04 -15.42
N GLU A 142 3.64 -15.21 -16.14
CA GLU A 142 3.11 -14.25 -17.10
C GLU A 142 1.92 -13.53 -16.46
N PRO A 143 2.07 -12.26 -16.01
CA PRO A 143 0.97 -11.52 -15.42
C PRO A 143 -0.07 -11.13 -16.46
N VAL A 144 -1.32 -11.52 -16.24
CA VAL A 144 -2.48 -11.18 -17.09
C VAL A 144 -3.43 -10.29 -16.27
N TYR A 145 -3.44 -8.99 -16.57
CA TYR A 145 -4.29 -8.04 -15.85
C TYR A 145 -5.75 -8.13 -16.32
N PHE A 146 -6.68 -8.11 -15.37
CA PHE A 146 -8.12 -8.13 -15.65
C PHE A 146 -8.87 -7.26 -14.64
N SER A 147 -10.04 -6.73 -14.98
CA SER A 147 -10.84 -5.87 -14.11
C SER A 147 -12.08 -6.61 -13.59
N PRO A 148 -12.16 -6.90 -12.28
CA PRO A 148 -13.39 -7.38 -11.66
C PRO A 148 -14.57 -6.40 -11.76
N LEU A 149 -14.33 -5.10 -11.90
CA LEU A 149 -15.40 -4.10 -12.09
C LEU A 149 -15.98 -4.09 -13.51
N ARG A 150 -15.13 -4.30 -14.53
CA ARG A 150 -15.49 -4.01 -15.93
C ARG A 150 -15.69 -5.26 -16.78
N GLN A 151 -15.06 -6.37 -16.43
CA GLN A 151 -15.14 -7.62 -17.18
C GLN A 151 -16.09 -8.61 -16.51
N THR A 152 -16.59 -9.58 -17.27
CA THR A 152 -17.61 -10.54 -16.81
C THR A 152 -17.09 -11.95 -16.53
N ALA A 153 -15.79 -12.19 -16.76
CA ALA A 153 -15.14 -13.44 -16.42
C ALA A 153 -13.64 -13.23 -16.19
N ILE A 154 -13.03 -14.09 -15.38
CA ILE A 154 -11.57 -14.19 -15.29
C ILE A 154 -10.96 -14.60 -16.64
N PRO A 155 -9.72 -14.18 -16.95
CA PRO A 155 -8.99 -14.62 -18.14
C PRO A 155 -8.60 -16.11 -18.06
N ASP A 156 -8.08 -16.64 -19.17
CA ASP A 156 -7.48 -17.98 -19.24
C ASP A 156 -6.10 -17.97 -18.54
N VAL A 157 -6.09 -18.34 -17.26
CA VAL A 157 -4.94 -18.27 -16.36
C VAL A 157 -4.88 -19.47 -15.42
N ASP A 158 -3.71 -19.72 -14.83
CA ASP A 158 -3.42 -20.85 -13.95
C ASP A 158 -3.58 -20.52 -12.45
N GLY A 159 -3.68 -19.24 -12.12
CA GLY A 159 -3.88 -18.75 -10.75
C GLY A 159 -4.36 -17.31 -10.73
N LEU A 160 -4.91 -16.87 -9.59
CA LEU A 160 -5.44 -15.51 -9.43
C LEU A 160 -4.79 -14.79 -8.24
N ILE A 161 -4.56 -13.49 -8.42
CA ILE A 161 -4.13 -12.56 -7.37
C ILE A 161 -5.12 -11.40 -7.29
N PHE A 162 -5.65 -11.18 -6.09
CA PHE A 162 -6.44 -9.99 -5.72
C PHE A 162 -5.66 -9.18 -4.68
N GLY A 163 -4.99 -8.12 -5.13
CA GLY A 163 -4.26 -7.23 -4.24
C GLY A 163 -5.16 -6.33 -3.40
N GLY A 164 -4.55 -5.32 -2.81
CA GLY A 164 -5.27 -4.30 -2.06
C GLY A 164 -6.01 -3.30 -2.97
N GLY A 165 -6.67 -2.35 -2.34
CA GLY A 165 -7.41 -1.29 -2.99
C GLY A 165 -8.60 -0.89 -2.14
N PHE A 166 -9.63 -0.33 -2.76
CA PHE A 166 -10.83 0.18 -2.08
C PHE A 166 -12.12 -0.46 -2.59
N PRO A 167 -12.27 -1.81 -2.58
CA PRO A 167 -13.48 -2.44 -3.08
C PRO A 167 -14.74 -2.04 -2.28
N GLU A 168 -14.60 -1.55 -1.05
CA GLU A 168 -15.70 -1.01 -0.26
C GLU A 168 -16.40 0.20 -0.93
N MET A 169 -15.69 0.92 -1.81
CA MET A 169 -16.24 2.05 -2.55
C MET A 169 -17.05 1.63 -3.78
N PHE A 170 -16.87 0.39 -4.23
CA PHE A 170 -17.48 -0.16 -5.45
C PHE A 170 -18.30 -1.42 -5.19
N LEU A 171 -18.78 -1.60 -3.95
CA LEU A 171 -19.49 -2.83 -3.55
C LEU A 171 -20.75 -3.08 -4.37
N ALA A 172 -21.47 -2.04 -4.76
CA ALA A 172 -22.68 -2.19 -5.57
C ALA A 172 -22.36 -2.73 -6.96
N GLU A 173 -21.33 -2.19 -7.62
CA GLU A 173 -20.86 -2.62 -8.93
C GLU A 173 -20.27 -4.02 -8.89
N LEU A 174 -19.41 -4.29 -7.90
CA LEU A 174 -18.81 -5.61 -7.68
C LEU A 174 -19.86 -6.68 -7.38
N SER A 175 -20.85 -6.35 -6.54
CA SER A 175 -21.97 -7.24 -6.18
C SER A 175 -22.89 -7.50 -7.36
N ALA A 176 -23.14 -6.49 -8.21
CA ALA A 176 -23.96 -6.63 -9.42
C ALA A 176 -23.27 -7.45 -10.53
N ASN A 177 -21.94 -7.56 -10.52
CA ASN A 177 -21.20 -8.36 -11.49
C ASN A 177 -21.20 -9.86 -11.15
N GLU A 178 -22.40 -10.45 -11.11
CA GLU A 178 -22.60 -11.88 -10.86
C GLU A 178 -21.80 -12.79 -11.81
N PRO A 179 -21.70 -12.51 -13.13
CA PRO A 179 -20.92 -13.35 -14.04
C PRO A 179 -19.43 -13.47 -13.65
N MET A 180 -18.80 -12.36 -13.24
CA MET A 180 -17.42 -12.36 -12.79
C MET A 180 -17.28 -13.16 -11.50
N GLN A 181 -18.14 -12.92 -10.51
CA GLN A 181 -18.13 -13.68 -9.25
C GLN A 181 -18.30 -15.18 -9.48
N ASP A 182 -19.19 -15.58 -10.37
CA ASP A 182 -19.40 -16.98 -10.72
C ASP A 182 -18.20 -17.60 -11.42
N SER A 183 -17.48 -16.83 -12.24
CA SER A 183 -16.23 -17.29 -12.86
C SER A 183 -15.14 -17.57 -11.82
N ILE A 184 -15.02 -16.70 -10.81
CA ILE A 184 -14.08 -16.87 -9.69
C ILE A 184 -14.48 -18.09 -8.83
N ARG A 185 -15.76 -18.25 -8.52
CA ARG A 185 -16.27 -19.43 -7.80
C ARG A 185 -16.00 -20.73 -8.57
N ARG A 186 -16.16 -20.73 -9.91
CA ARG A 186 -15.84 -21.89 -10.76
C ARG A 186 -14.34 -22.22 -10.70
N ALA A 187 -13.47 -21.22 -10.82
CA ALA A 187 -12.03 -21.40 -10.73
C ALA A 187 -11.61 -22.00 -9.38
N HIS A 188 -12.14 -21.45 -8.27
CA HIS A 188 -11.88 -22.00 -6.94
C HIS A 188 -12.33 -23.46 -6.82
N ARG A 189 -13.54 -23.79 -7.28
CA ARG A 189 -14.04 -25.18 -7.27
C ARG A 189 -13.21 -26.15 -8.12
N SER A 190 -12.54 -25.65 -9.17
CA SER A 190 -11.62 -26.45 -9.98
C SER A 190 -10.25 -26.67 -9.32
N GLY A 191 -10.01 -26.09 -8.15
CA GLY A 191 -8.73 -26.17 -7.44
C GLY A 191 -7.71 -25.14 -7.89
N MET A 192 -8.11 -24.11 -8.67
CA MET A 192 -7.21 -23.03 -9.07
C MET A 192 -6.71 -22.28 -7.81
N PRO A 193 -5.39 -22.07 -7.65
CA PRO A 193 -4.86 -21.26 -6.58
C PRO A 193 -5.32 -19.80 -6.67
N ILE A 194 -5.81 -19.26 -5.55
CA ILE A 194 -6.25 -17.87 -5.43
C ILE A 194 -5.59 -17.25 -4.22
N TYR A 195 -4.88 -16.16 -4.43
CA TYR A 195 -4.26 -15.36 -3.39
C TYR A 195 -4.96 -14.00 -3.29
N ALA A 196 -5.20 -13.53 -2.07
CA ALA A 196 -5.88 -12.26 -1.85
C ALA A 196 -5.37 -11.53 -0.60
N GLU A 197 -5.21 -10.22 -0.71
CA GLU A 197 -4.72 -9.34 0.36
C GLU A 197 -5.71 -8.22 0.64
N CYS A 198 -5.85 -7.80 1.91
CA CYS A 198 -6.60 -6.60 2.30
C CYS A 198 -7.98 -6.47 1.61
N GLY A 199 -8.12 -5.55 0.64
CA GLY A 199 -9.34 -5.35 -0.14
C GLY A 199 -9.73 -6.56 -1.00
N GLY A 200 -8.75 -7.26 -1.58
CA GLY A 200 -8.95 -8.54 -2.25
C GLY A 200 -9.61 -9.58 -1.35
N LEU A 201 -9.10 -9.74 -0.11
CA LEU A 201 -9.69 -10.68 0.85
C LEU A 201 -11.13 -10.29 1.21
N MET A 202 -11.40 -8.99 1.34
CA MET A 202 -12.76 -8.48 1.56
C MET A 202 -13.69 -8.80 0.38
N TYR A 203 -13.23 -8.68 -0.86
CA TYR A 203 -14.00 -9.09 -2.04
C TYR A 203 -14.26 -10.61 -2.11
N LEU A 204 -13.33 -11.40 -1.55
CA LEU A 204 -13.47 -12.85 -1.46
C LEU A 204 -14.43 -13.33 -0.35
N CYS A 205 -14.82 -12.45 0.57
CA CYS A 205 -15.79 -12.76 1.62
C CYS A 205 -17.20 -13.00 1.07
N ARG A 206 -18.06 -13.62 1.89
CA ARG A 206 -19.47 -13.84 1.55
C ARG A 206 -20.23 -12.53 1.43
N GLU A 207 -19.97 -11.60 2.33
CA GLU A 207 -20.71 -10.35 2.42
C GLU A 207 -19.80 -9.24 2.94
N VAL A 208 -20.04 -8.02 2.46
CA VAL A 208 -19.45 -6.80 3.01
C VAL A 208 -20.57 -5.83 3.38
N ALA A 209 -20.57 -5.35 4.61
CA ALA A 209 -21.44 -4.26 5.05
C ALA A 209 -20.72 -2.92 4.87
N ASP A 210 -21.29 -2.03 4.06
CA ASP A 210 -20.73 -0.70 3.77
C ASP A 210 -20.85 0.27 4.96
N PHE A 211 -20.33 1.49 4.81
CA PHE A 211 -20.38 2.53 5.87
C PHE A 211 -21.80 2.96 6.27
N ALA A 212 -22.79 2.73 5.40
CA ALA A 212 -24.20 2.97 5.67
C ALA A 212 -24.90 1.72 6.28
N GLY A 213 -24.18 0.62 6.47
CA GLY A 213 -24.69 -0.65 6.97
C GLY A 213 -25.42 -1.48 5.93
N ARG A 214 -25.37 -1.11 4.65
CA ARG A 214 -25.97 -1.91 3.57
C ARG A 214 -25.05 -3.10 3.28
N LYS A 215 -25.66 -4.27 3.16
CA LYS A 215 -24.98 -5.54 2.93
C LYS A 215 -24.92 -5.85 1.45
N HIS A 216 -23.73 -6.22 0.98
CA HIS A 216 -23.47 -6.58 -0.41
C HIS A 216 -22.92 -8.00 -0.44
N ALA A 217 -23.60 -8.91 -1.14
CA ALA A 217 -23.12 -10.27 -1.35
C ALA A 217 -22.04 -10.28 -2.43
N LEU A 218 -20.92 -10.96 -2.17
CA LEU A 218 -19.78 -11.05 -3.07
C LEU A 218 -19.44 -12.52 -3.35
N THR A 219 -18.20 -12.80 -3.73
CA THR A 219 -17.82 -14.13 -4.26
C THR A 219 -18.04 -15.27 -3.26
N GLY A 220 -17.92 -15.03 -1.96
CA GLY A 220 -18.22 -16.03 -0.92
C GLY A 220 -17.29 -17.23 -0.87
N LEU A 221 -16.06 -17.09 -1.35
CA LEU A 221 -15.01 -18.10 -1.18
C LEU A 221 -14.58 -18.20 0.29
N VAL A 222 -14.52 -17.06 0.98
CA VAL A 222 -14.26 -16.98 2.42
C VAL A 222 -15.60 -16.83 3.16
N PRO A 223 -15.97 -17.75 4.08
CA PRO A 223 -17.26 -17.74 4.75
C PRO A 223 -17.38 -16.68 5.86
N ALA A 224 -16.73 -15.53 5.68
CA ALA A 224 -16.71 -14.40 6.59
C ALA A 224 -17.61 -13.26 6.09
N VAL A 225 -17.94 -12.35 7.02
CA VAL A 225 -18.61 -11.07 6.72
C VAL A 225 -17.63 -9.96 7.12
N CYS A 226 -17.31 -9.08 6.18
CA CYS A 226 -16.55 -7.87 6.49
C CYS A 226 -17.52 -6.74 6.82
N GLN A 227 -17.20 -5.92 7.81
CA GLN A 227 -18.02 -4.77 8.19
C GLN A 227 -17.17 -3.51 8.24
N MET A 228 -17.54 -2.51 7.43
CA MET A 228 -16.89 -1.22 7.46
C MET A 228 -17.28 -0.46 8.73
N GLN A 229 -16.26 0.05 9.42
CA GLN A 229 -16.39 0.75 10.69
C GLN A 229 -16.14 2.24 10.49
N LYS A 230 -16.91 3.10 11.16
CA LYS A 230 -16.77 4.57 11.05
C LYS A 230 -15.51 5.12 11.71
N LYS A 231 -14.87 4.33 12.58
CA LYS A 231 -13.61 4.65 13.24
C LYS A 231 -12.65 3.49 13.03
N ARG A 232 -11.36 3.78 12.95
CA ARG A 232 -10.33 2.74 12.95
C ARG A 232 -10.45 1.95 14.25
N VAL A 233 -10.62 0.63 14.13
CA VAL A 233 -10.91 -0.24 15.28
C VAL A 233 -9.64 -0.79 15.91
N MET A 234 -8.72 -1.32 15.09
CA MET A 234 -7.45 -1.86 15.57
C MET A 234 -6.46 -1.92 14.41
N VAL A 235 -5.20 -1.54 14.68
CA VAL A 235 -4.05 -1.86 13.83
C VAL A 235 -3.09 -2.62 14.73
N GLY A 236 -2.70 -3.82 14.30
CA GLY A 236 -1.84 -4.68 15.11
C GLY A 236 -1.54 -5.99 14.40
N TYR A 237 -0.59 -6.72 14.96
CA TYR A 237 -0.26 -8.06 14.49
C TYR A 237 -1.32 -9.05 14.97
N VAL A 238 -1.65 -10.00 14.09
CA VAL A 238 -2.49 -11.15 14.41
C VAL A 238 -1.69 -12.40 14.12
N GLU A 239 -1.83 -13.39 14.99
CA GLU A 239 -1.32 -14.74 14.74
C GLU A 239 -2.43 -15.57 14.11
N ALA A 240 -2.09 -16.28 13.05
CA ALA A 240 -2.98 -17.22 12.37
C ALA A 240 -2.18 -18.49 12.07
N GLU A 241 -2.87 -19.63 12.07
CA GLU A 241 -2.28 -20.94 11.77
C GLU A 241 -2.99 -21.53 10.55
N ALA A 242 -2.23 -22.01 9.57
CA ALA A 242 -2.79 -22.70 8.43
C ALA A 242 -3.36 -24.07 8.81
N LEU A 243 -4.67 -24.25 8.66
CA LEU A 243 -5.32 -25.55 8.92
C LEU A 243 -5.02 -26.61 7.84
N GLN A 244 -4.55 -26.16 6.68
CA GLN A 244 -4.22 -26.98 5.52
C GLN A 244 -3.11 -26.30 4.70
N ASP A 245 -2.42 -27.08 3.88
CA ASP A 245 -1.45 -26.56 2.92
C ASP A 245 -2.14 -25.57 1.97
N ASN A 246 -1.47 -24.47 1.69
CA ASN A 246 -1.96 -23.42 0.80
C ASN A 246 -0.78 -22.71 0.12
N VAL A 247 -1.09 -21.67 -0.67
CA VAL A 247 -0.08 -20.93 -1.45
C VAL A 247 0.92 -20.15 -0.60
N LEU A 248 0.62 -19.90 0.68
CA LEU A 248 1.48 -19.16 1.61
C LEU A 248 2.35 -20.06 2.47
N CYS A 249 1.78 -21.14 2.99
CA CYS A 249 2.46 -22.02 3.91
C CYS A 249 1.85 -23.43 3.93
N ALA A 250 2.64 -24.37 4.43
CA ALA A 250 2.16 -25.69 4.80
C ALA A 250 1.26 -25.60 6.04
N ARG A 251 0.45 -26.64 6.25
CA ARG A 251 -0.36 -26.80 7.46
C ARG A 251 0.49 -26.63 8.73
N GLY A 252 0.01 -25.82 9.67
CA GLY A 252 0.66 -25.53 10.95
C GLY A 252 1.72 -24.43 10.89
N GLY A 253 1.99 -23.87 9.70
CA GLY A 253 2.80 -22.67 9.53
C GLY A 253 2.01 -21.37 9.63
#